data_AF-A0A4Q5QHQ7-F1
#
_entry.id   AF-A0A4Q5QHQ7-F1
#
_cell.length_a   1.000
_cell.length_b   1.000
_cell.length_c   1.000
_cell.angle_alpha   90.00
_cell.angle_beta   90.00
_cell.angle_gamma   90.00
#
_symmetry.space_group_name_H-M   'P 1'
#
loop_
_entity.id
_entity.type
_entity.pdbx_description
1 polymer ?
#
loop_
_entity_poly.entity_id
_entity_poly.type
_entity_poly.pdbx_seq_one_letter_code
_entity_poly.pdbx_strand_id
1 'polypeptide(L)'
;MKKLLFVVLLSAGTVAQAQQKTETTDASKSCWVVESNVKTPQKQVVKFYDSNQQLIYQEAYDQKILNYSRKNIRKMLDSALFTVIKTKNNSDTMPNLVNVIKRKY
;
A
#
# COMPACT_ATOMS: atom_id res chain seq x y z
N MET A 1 -16.23 60.08 -7.73
CA MET A 1 -15.08 59.19 -7.47
C MET A 1 -15.22 58.61 -6.07
N LYS A 2 -15.71 57.37 -5.93
CA LYS A 2 -15.79 56.67 -4.64
C LYS A 2 -14.85 55.47 -4.68
N LYS A 3 -13.76 55.55 -3.92
CA LYS A 3 -12.79 54.47 -3.75
C LYS A 3 -13.40 53.47 -2.78
N LEU A 4 -13.78 52.29 -3.24
CA LEU A 4 -14.18 51.18 -2.37
C LEU A 4 -12.91 50.42 -1.96
N LEU A 5 -12.59 50.51 -0.67
CA LEU A 5 -11.54 49.73 -0.01
C LEU A 5 -11.97 48.25 0.01
N PHE A 6 -11.24 47.39 -0.70
CA PHE A 6 -11.35 45.95 -0.55
C PHE A 6 -10.55 45.51 0.69
N VAL A 7 -11.27 45.13 1.74
CA VAL A 7 -10.70 44.50 2.94
C VAL A 7 -10.38 43.05 2.60
N VAL A 8 -9.08 42.69 2.61
CA VAL A 8 -8.64 41.31 2.45
C VAL A 8 -8.82 40.60 3.80
N LEU A 9 -9.84 39.75 3.91
CA LEU A 9 -9.96 38.81 5.03
C LEU A 9 -8.88 37.73 4.88
N LEU A 10 -7.82 37.80 5.69
CA LEU A 10 -6.93 36.67 5.93
C LEU A 10 -7.69 35.62 6.76
N SER A 11 -8.30 34.65 6.10
CA SER A 11 -8.71 33.41 6.77
C SER A 11 -7.45 32.61 7.08
N ALA A 12 -7.02 32.66 8.34
CA ALA A 12 -6.02 31.74 8.89
C ALA A 12 -6.61 30.31 8.85
N GLY A 13 -6.35 29.61 7.74
CA GLY A 13 -6.68 28.19 7.62
C GLY A 13 -5.78 27.41 8.57
N THR A 14 -6.32 26.95 9.69
CA THR A 14 -5.68 25.93 10.51
C THR A 14 -5.61 24.66 9.68
N VAL A 15 -4.42 24.33 9.17
CA VAL A 15 -4.14 23.02 8.56
C VAL A 15 -4.24 21.98 9.68
N ALA A 16 -5.41 21.38 9.83
CA ALA A 16 -5.57 20.19 10.65
C ALA A 16 -4.76 19.08 9.99
N GLN A 17 -3.54 18.84 10.47
CA GLN A 17 -2.80 17.64 10.11
C GLN A 17 -3.50 16.47 10.81
N ALA A 18 -4.37 15.78 10.07
CA ALA A 18 -4.93 14.53 10.50
C ALA A 18 -3.77 13.58 10.82
N GLN A 19 -3.62 13.24 12.11
CA GLN A 19 -2.64 12.24 12.53
C GLN A 19 -3.05 10.92 11.87
N GLN A 20 -2.31 10.52 10.84
CA GLN A 20 -2.49 9.24 10.18
C GLN A 20 -2.09 8.18 11.21
N LYS A 21 -3.09 7.58 11.86
CA LYS A 21 -2.87 6.52 12.85
C LYS A 21 -2.11 5.41 12.13
N THR A 22 -0.87 5.18 12.55
CA THR A 22 -0.05 4.07 12.05
C THR A 22 -0.61 2.78 12.62
N GLU A 23 -1.72 2.32 12.07
CA GLU A 23 -2.27 1.02 12.41
C GLU A 23 -1.37 -0.04 11.79
N THR A 24 -0.78 -0.88 12.64
CA THR A 24 -0.07 -2.07 12.20
C THR A 24 -1.02 -2.91 11.36
N THR A 25 -0.66 -3.20 10.12
CA THR A 25 -1.47 -4.00 9.22
C THR A 25 -1.61 -5.41 9.78
N ASP A 26 -2.85 -5.83 10.00
CA ASP A 26 -3.19 -7.16 10.50
C ASP A 26 -3.22 -8.16 9.34
N ALA A 27 -2.29 -9.12 9.37
CA ALA A 27 -2.20 -10.16 8.34
C ALA A 27 -3.40 -11.10 8.30
N SER A 28 -4.14 -11.27 9.39
CA SER A 28 -5.33 -12.13 9.42
C SER A 28 -6.52 -11.54 8.66
N LYS A 29 -6.52 -10.22 8.46
CA LYS A 29 -7.58 -9.47 7.74
C LYS A 29 -7.16 -9.03 6.33
N SER A 30 -5.95 -9.38 5.95
CA SER A 30 -5.39 -9.06 4.65
C SER A 30 -5.65 -10.20 3.66
N CYS A 31 -5.58 -9.93 2.36
CA CYS A 31 -5.88 -10.96 1.35
C CYS A 31 -5.00 -10.84 0.11
N TRP A 32 -5.00 -11.91 -0.68
CA TRP A 32 -4.38 -11.92 -2.00
C TRP A 32 -5.43 -12.23 -3.07
N VAL A 33 -5.22 -11.70 -4.27
CA VAL A 33 -6.05 -11.93 -5.45
C VAL A 33 -5.14 -12.29 -6.61
N VAL A 34 -5.54 -13.28 -7.40
CA VAL A 34 -4.88 -13.62 -8.67
C VAL A 34 -5.83 -13.28 -9.79
N GLU A 35 -5.48 -12.26 -10.58
CA GLU A 35 -6.23 -11.87 -11.76
C GLU A 35 -5.60 -12.48 -13.00
N SER A 36 -6.43 -12.93 -13.94
CA SER A 36 -5.97 -13.37 -15.25
C SER A 36 -7.05 -13.11 -16.29
N ASN A 37 -6.63 -12.98 -17.55
CA ASN A 37 -7.56 -12.88 -18.67
C ASN A 37 -7.90 -14.29 -19.17
N VAL A 38 -9.19 -14.57 -19.38
CA VAL A 38 -9.67 -15.87 -19.91
C VAL A 38 -9.00 -16.25 -21.24
N LYS A 39 -8.69 -15.26 -22.09
CA LYS A 39 -8.01 -15.47 -23.39
C LYS A 39 -6.50 -15.66 -23.25
N THR A 40 -5.89 -15.21 -22.14
CA THR A 40 -4.45 -15.33 -21.88
C THR A 40 -4.19 -15.77 -20.44
N PRO A 41 -4.61 -17.00 -20.05
CA PRO A 41 -4.61 -17.44 -18.65
C PRO A 41 -3.20 -17.57 -18.05
N GLN A 42 -2.17 -17.65 -18.89
CA GLN A 42 -0.77 -17.64 -18.46
C GLN A 42 -0.28 -16.27 -18.00
N LYS A 43 -0.90 -15.18 -18.47
CA LYS A 43 -0.60 -13.82 -18.03
C LYS A 43 -1.46 -13.51 -16.82
N GLN A 44 -0.87 -13.57 -15.64
CA GLN A 44 -1.55 -13.37 -14.38
C GLN A 44 -0.95 -12.19 -13.63
N VAL A 45 -1.73 -11.60 -12.74
CA VAL A 45 -1.28 -10.55 -11.84
C VAL A 45 -1.67 -10.97 -10.43
N VAL A 46 -0.67 -11.07 -9.55
CA VAL A 46 -0.87 -11.32 -8.13
C VAL A 46 -0.92 -9.98 -7.42
N LYS A 47 -2.00 -9.74 -6.68
CA LYS A 47 -2.21 -8.53 -5.89
C LYS A 47 -2.35 -8.91 -4.42
N PHE A 48 -1.73 -8.12 -3.55
CA PHE A 48 -1.89 -8.26 -2.10
C PHE A 48 -2.52 -6.98 -1.56
N TYR A 49 -3.52 -7.16 -0.71
CA TYR A 49 -4.27 -6.10 -0.06
C TYR A 49 -4.09 -6.18 1.45
N ASP A 50 -3.96 -5.02 2.09
CA ASP A 50 -3.92 -4.93 3.55
C ASP A 50 -5.32 -5.09 4.19
N SER A 51 -5.36 -4.99 5.52
CA SER A 51 -6.59 -5.06 6.32
C SER A 51 -7.59 -3.94 6.02
N ASN A 52 -7.15 -2.84 5.39
CA ASN A 52 -7.97 -1.71 4.96
C ASN A 52 -8.34 -1.80 3.47
N GLN A 53 -8.13 -2.98 2.87
CA GLN A 53 -8.35 -3.26 1.45
C GLN A 53 -7.53 -2.34 0.51
N GLN A 54 -6.41 -1.79 0.99
CA GLN A 54 -5.48 -1.02 0.17
C GLN A 54 -4.50 -1.96 -0.52
N LEU A 55 -4.23 -1.72 -1.80
CA LEU A 55 -3.23 -2.48 -2.54
C LEU A 55 -1.83 -2.15 -2.00
N ILE A 56 -1.14 -3.15 -1.47
CA ILE A 56 0.19 -2.99 -0.88
C ILE A 56 1.32 -3.58 -1.73
N TYR A 57 1.00 -4.52 -2.62
CA TYR A 57 1.94 -5.08 -3.58
C TYR A 57 1.22 -5.65 -4.79
N GLN A 58 1.86 -5.56 -5.95
CA GLN A 58 1.39 -6.15 -7.20
C GLN A 58 2.58 -6.65 -8.01
N GLU A 59 2.44 -7.85 -8.59
CA GLU A 59 3.43 -8.44 -9.48
C GLU A 59 2.77 -9.14 -10.66
N ALA A 60 3.33 -8.94 -11.86
CA ALA A 60 2.95 -9.70 -13.04
C ALA A 60 3.67 -11.05 -13.04
N TYR A 61 2.92 -12.12 -13.29
CA TYR A 61 3.42 -13.48 -13.36
C TYR A 61 3.02 -14.11 -14.69
N ASP A 62 4.01 -14.48 -15.50
CA ASP A 62 3.82 -14.99 -16.87
C ASP A 62 4.51 -16.34 -17.13
N GLN A 63 5.16 -16.93 -16.12
CA GLN A 63 5.92 -18.16 -16.29
C GLN A 63 5.03 -19.40 -16.45
N LYS A 64 4.00 -19.52 -15.61
CA LYS A 64 3.07 -20.67 -15.56
C LYS A 64 1.70 -20.21 -15.07
N ILE A 65 0.71 -21.09 -15.14
CA ILE A 65 -0.59 -20.84 -14.51
C ILE A 65 -0.50 -21.20 -13.02
N LEU A 66 -0.69 -20.22 -12.15
CA LEU A 66 -0.88 -20.37 -10.71
C LEU A 66 -2.22 -21.06 -10.45
N ASN A 67 -2.16 -22.36 -10.19
CA ASN A 67 -3.32 -23.13 -9.76
C ASN A 67 -3.53 -22.94 -8.25
N TYR A 68 -4.24 -21.88 -7.89
CA TYR A 68 -4.59 -21.55 -6.50
C TYR A 68 -5.59 -22.52 -5.86
N SER A 69 -6.11 -23.52 -6.58
CA SER A 69 -6.85 -24.63 -5.96
C SER A 69 -5.92 -25.62 -5.24
N ARG A 70 -4.62 -25.61 -5.57
CA ARG A 70 -3.62 -26.46 -4.91
C ARG A 70 -3.20 -25.87 -3.57
N LYS A 71 -3.22 -26.69 -2.51
CA LYS A 71 -2.85 -26.29 -1.14
C LYS A 71 -1.45 -25.66 -1.05
N ASN A 72 -0.48 -26.19 -1.79
CA ASN A 72 0.90 -25.66 -1.76
C ASN A 72 0.99 -24.25 -2.35
N ILE A 73 0.22 -23.97 -3.40
CA ILE A 73 0.18 -22.63 -4.02
C ILE A 73 -0.50 -21.63 -3.08
N ARG A 74 -1.60 -22.03 -2.41
CA ARG A 74 -2.22 -21.18 -1.38
C ARG A 74 -1.24 -20.83 -0.27
N LYS A 75 -0.57 -21.83 0.31
CA LYS A 75 0.45 -21.61 1.36
C LYS A 75 1.57 -20.68 0.91
N MET A 76 2.03 -20.82 -0.34
CA MET A 76 3.04 -19.94 -0.92
C MET A 76 2.55 -18.49 -0.99
N LEU A 77 1.32 -18.27 -1.48
CA LEU A 77 0.69 -16.95 -1.54
C LEU A 77 0.44 -16.37 -0.15
N ASP A 78 0.00 -17.18 0.82
CA ASP A 78 -0.17 -16.76 2.22
C ASP A 78 1.18 -16.31 2.80
N SER A 79 2.24 -17.09 2.58
CA SER A 79 3.60 -16.76 3.05
C SER A 79 4.14 -15.48 2.41
N ALA A 80 3.87 -15.28 1.12
CA ALA A 80 4.19 -14.04 0.42
C ALA A 80 3.42 -12.85 1.01
N LEU A 81 2.12 -12.98 1.27
CA LEU A 81 1.29 -11.95 1.91
C LEU A 81 1.85 -11.57 3.29
N PHE A 82 2.17 -12.55 4.14
CA PHE A 82 2.78 -12.29 5.46
C PHE A 82 4.10 -11.52 5.33
N THR A 83 4.91 -11.84 4.33
CA THR A 83 6.20 -11.18 4.08
C THR A 83 6.02 -9.73 3.63
N VAL A 84 5.07 -9.48 2.72
CA VAL A 84 4.73 -8.12 2.25
C VAL A 84 4.22 -7.27 3.42
N ILE A 85 3.31 -7.80 4.24
CA ILE A 85 2.75 -7.09 5.39
C ILE A 85 3.83 -6.80 6.44
N LYS A 86 4.68 -7.78 6.75
CA LYS A 86 5.80 -7.58 7.67
C LYS A 86 6.73 -6.48 7.19
N THR A 87 7.05 -6.48 5.90
CA THR A 87 7.88 -5.43 5.28
C THR A 87 7.22 -4.06 5.37
N LYS A 88 5.92 -3.95 5.04
CA LYS A 88 5.14 -2.72 5.15
C LYS A 88 5.11 -2.19 6.60
N ASN A 89 4.80 -3.05 7.55
CA ASN A 89 4.75 -2.67 8.96
C ASN A 89 6.13 -2.17 9.42
N ASN A 90 7.21 -2.84 9.04
CA ASN A 90 8.57 -2.42 9.38
C ASN A 90 8.99 -1.09 8.74
N SER A 91 8.53 -0.78 7.52
CA SER A 91 8.73 0.54 6.92
C SER A 91 7.97 1.62 7.67
N ASP A 92 6.79 1.31 8.19
CA ASP A 92 5.96 2.22 8.98
C ASP A 92 6.53 2.42 10.41
N THR A 93 7.23 1.42 10.99
CA THR A 93 7.92 1.54 12.30
C THR A 93 9.26 2.29 12.25
N MET A 94 9.75 2.70 11.07
CA MET A 94 10.96 3.51 10.91
C MET A 94 10.62 4.88 10.31
N PRO A 95 9.99 5.80 11.07
CA PRO A 95 9.54 7.07 10.51
C PRO A 95 10.68 8.03 10.11
N ASN A 96 11.97 7.65 10.18
CA ASN A 96 13.06 8.60 9.93
C ASN A 96 14.42 8.00 9.53
N LEU A 97 14.50 7.26 8.43
CA LEU A 97 15.82 6.96 7.79
C LEU A 97 16.18 7.91 6.64
N VAL A 98 15.27 8.79 6.21
CA VAL A 98 15.58 9.87 5.25
C VAL A 98 16.60 10.88 5.83
N ASN A 99 16.77 10.93 7.16
CA ASN A 99 17.78 11.75 7.83
C ASN A 99 19.07 11.00 8.25
N VAL A 100 19.16 9.69 8.09
CA VAL A 100 20.39 8.94 8.42
C VAL A 100 21.35 8.87 7.22
N ILE A 101 20.82 8.79 5.99
CA ILE A 101 21.66 8.69 4.79
C ILE A 101 22.25 10.04 4.36
N LYS A 102 21.62 11.17 4.73
CA LYS A 102 22.15 12.54 4.47
C LYS A 102 23.27 13.00 5.40
N ARG A 103 23.73 12.18 6.36
CA ARG A 103 24.88 12.51 7.22
C ARG A 103 26.17 11.75 6.88
N LYS A 104 26.18 10.96 5.80
CA LYS A 104 27.36 10.14 5.48
C LYS A 104 27.88 10.24 4.04
N TYR A 105 27.33 11.15 3.24
CA TYR A 105 27.92 11.59 1.98
C TYR A 105 27.73 13.09 1.84
#